data_AF-A0A2G5QQG7-F1
#
_entry.id   AF-A0A2G5QQG7-F1
#
_cell.length_a   1.000
_cell.length_b   1.000
_cell.length_c   1.000
_cell.angle_alpha   90.00
_cell.angle_beta   90.00
_cell.angle_gamma   90.00
#
_symmetry.space_group_name_H-M   'P 1'
#
loop_
_entity.id
_entity.type
_entity.pdbx_description
1 polymer ?
#
loop_
_entity_poly.entity_id
_entity_poly.type
_entity_poly.pdbx_seq_one_letter_code
_entity_poly.pdbx_strand_id
1 'polypeptide(L)'
;MSPFPFAEPAMVIECKNTGNPIGSAEVRNFVAKMEDVQLSWAVLVAANGITGSGQRDSHAHAVIQAARVRKVNVLVLTRAELAALQSHEVFADLIREKIMRHSLNAPFF
;
A
#
# COMPACT_ATOMS: atom_id res chain seq x y z
N MET A 1 19.08 -10.65 -20.62
CA MET A 1 19.59 -11.66 -19.66
C MET A 1 18.84 -11.52 -18.33
N SER A 2 18.05 -12.49 -17.82
CA SER A 2 17.03 -13.14 -18.66
C SER A 2 16.28 -12.07 -19.48
N PRO A 3 15.65 -11.01 -18.97
CA PRO A 3 15.84 -10.53 -17.63
C PRO A 3 15.14 -11.35 -16.58
N PHE A 4 14.16 -12.16 -16.95
CA PHE A 4 13.23 -12.92 -16.12
C PHE A 4 13.71 -14.32 -15.69
N PRO A 5 14.31 -14.54 -14.50
CA PRO A 5 14.19 -15.85 -13.86
C PRO A 5 13.12 -15.88 -12.76
N PHE A 6 12.56 -14.71 -12.40
CA PHE A 6 11.74 -14.50 -11.20
C PHE A 6 11.03 -13.13 -11.17
N ALA A 7 10.91 -12.42 -12.30
CA ALA A 7 10.41 -11.04 -12.30
C ALA A 7 9.09 -10.96 -11.52
N GLU A 8 9.00 -10.07 -10.54
CA GLU A 8 7.75 -9.34 -10.34
C GLU A 8 7.78 -8.23 -11.40
N PRO A 9 7.19 -8.39 -12.60
CA PRO A 9 7.25 -7.36 -13.61
C PRO A 9 6.10 -6.34 -13.44
N ALA A 10 5.27 -6.54 -12.43
CA ALA A 10 4.04 -5.82 -12.23
C ALA A 10 3.93 -5.43 -10.77
N MET A 11 3.77 -4.14 -10.52
CA MET A 11 3.22 -3.64 -9.27
C MET A 11 1.73 -3.49 -9.48
N VAL A 12 0.92 -4.09 -8.62
CA VAL A 12 -0.53 -3.87 -8.70
C VAL A 12 -0.86 -2.58 -7.99
N ILE A 13 -1.60 -1.73 -8.69
CA ILE A 13 -2.16 -0.50 -8.14
C ILE A 13 -3.69 -0.65 -8.17
N GLU A 14 -4.32 -0.68 -7.01
CA GLU A 14 -5.79 -0.59 -6.90
C GLU A 14 -6.18 0.81 -6.44
N CYS A 15 -7.06 1.48 -7.19
CA CYS A 15 -7.53 2.82 -6.89
C CYS A 15 -8.96 2.80 -6.38
N LYS A 16 -9.20 3.38 -5.19
CA LYS A 16 -10.51 3.54 -4.57
C LYS A 16 -10.82 5.01 -4.33
N ASN A 17 -11.82 5.52 -5.05
CA ASN A 17 -12.33 6.88 -4.90
C ASN A 17 -13.65 6.87 -4.11
N THR A 18 -13.58 6.51 -2.83
CA THR A 18 -14.73 6.44 -1.92
C THR A 18 -14.80 7.68 -1.04
N GLY A 19 -16.00 8.06 -0.58
CA GLY A 19 -16.18 9.17 0.35
C GLY A 19 -15.66 8.91 1.78
N ASN A 20 -15.50 7.64 2.15
CA ASN A 20 -15.00 7.21 3.46
C ASN A 20 -13.66 6.48 3.33
N PRO A 21 -12.86 6.39 4.40
CA PRO A 21 -11.66 5.56 4.44
C PRO A 21 -11.97 4.09 4.17
N ILE A 22 -11.05 3.40 3.49
CA ILE A 22 -11.21 1.99 3.09
C ILE A 22 -11.19 1.08 4.33
N GLY A 23 -12.16 0.17 4.39
CA GLY A 23 -12.37 -0.73 5.52
C GLY A 23 -11.48 -1.99 5.47
N SER A 24 -11.37 -2.69 6.60
CA SER A 24 -10.60 -3.94 6.68
C SER A 24 -11.06 -5.01 5.69
N ALA A 25 -12.36 -5.07 5.38
CA ALA A 25 -12.89 -6.08 4.45
C ALA A 25 -12.33 -5.88 3.04
N GLU A 26 -12.33 -4.65 2.54
CA GLU A 26 -11.80 -4.31 1.21
C GLU A 26 -10.28 -4.49 1.16
N VAL A 27 -9.57 -4.12 2.24
CA VAL A 27 -8.13 -4.34 2.34
C VAL A 27 -7.79 -5.83 2.37
N ARG A 28 -8.57 -6.68 3.06
CA ARG A 28 -8.38 -8.14 3.02
C ARG A 28 -8.57 -8.69 1.61
N ASN A 29 -9.61 -8.23 0.92
CA ASN A 29 -9.87 -8.64 -0.46
C ASN A 29 -8.70 -8.22 -1.38
N PHE A 30 -8.14 -7.03 -1.18
CA PHE A 30 -6.97 -6.59 -1.94
C PHE A 30 -5.73 -7.44 -1.66
N VAL A 31 -5.43 -7.70 -0.37
CA VAL A 31 -4.32 -8.56 0.04
C VAL A 31 -4.47 -9.97 -0.54
N ALA A 32 -5.67 -10.55 -0.50
CA ALA A 32 -5.93 -11.88 -1.06
C ALA A 32 -5.60 -11.94 -2.57
N LYS A 33 -5.99 -10.91 -3.33
CA LYS A 33 -5.59 -10.81 -4.75
C LYS A 33 -4.08 -10.81 -4.93
N MET A 34 -3.33 -10.18 -4.02
CA MET A 34 -1.86 -10.12 -4.08
C MET A 34 -1.20 -11.45 -3.77
N GLU A 35 -1.79 -12.19 -2.84
CA GLU A 35 -1.38 -13.57 -2.54
C GLU A 35 -1.63 -14.48 -3.75
N ASP A 36 -2.78 -14.34 -4.41
CA ASP A 36 -3.14 -15.14 -5.59
C ASP A 36 -2.17 -14.92 -6.77
N VAL A 37 -1.74 -13.68 -7.00
CA VAL A 37 -0.78 -13.34 -8.07
C VAL A 37 0.68 -13.39 -7.63
N GLN A 38 0.95 -13.76 -6.36
CA GLN A 38 2.27 -13.94 -5.78
C GLN A 38 3.19 -12.70 -5.90
N LEU A 39 2.62 -11.50 -5.80
CA LEU A 39 3.36 -10.24 -5.80
C LEU A 39 3.59 -9.74 -4.37
N SER A 40 4.83 -9.33 -4.08
CA SER A 40 5.29 -8.89 -2.77
C SER A 40 5.04 -7.42 -2.50
N TRP A 41 4.86 -6.59 -3.54
CA TRP A 41 4.56 -5.18 -3.42
C TRP A 41 3.29 -4.78 -4.19
N ALA A 42 2.45 -4.01 -3.51
CA ALA A 42 1.23 -3.47 -4.07
C ALA A 42 0.98 -2.05 -3.55
N VAL A 43 0.26 -1.25 -4.33
CA VAL A 43 -0.15 0.11 -3.96
C VAL A 43 -1.68 0.17 -3.92
N LEU A 44 -2.21 0.60 -2.78
CA LEU A 44 -3.60 0.97 -2.64
C LEU A 44 -3.70 2.50 -2.66
N VAL A 45 -4.25 3.05 -3.74
CA VAL A 45 -4.61 4.47 -3.78
C VAL A 45 -5.99 4.63 -3.17
N ALA A 46 -6.07 5.14 -1.95
CA ALA A 46 -7.30 5.34 -1.21
C ALA A 46 -7.58 6.84 -1.05
N ALA A 47 -8.61 7.36 -1.71
CA ALA A 47 -8.86 8.80 -1.77
C ALA A 47 -8.89 9.49 -0.40
N ASN A 48 -9.46 8.82 0.60
CA ASN A 48 -9.56 9.28 1.99
C ASN A 48 -8.82 8.35 2.97
N GLY A 49 -7.79 7.63 2.50
CA GLY A 49 -6.99 6.73 3.32
C GLY A 49 -7.70 5.44 3.71
N ILE A 50 -7.20 4.78 4.76
CA ILE A 50 -7.73 3.52 5.29
C ILE A 50 -8.20 3.72 6.74
N THR A 51 -9.15 2.90 7.17
CA THR A 51 -9.56 2.86 8.58
C THR A 51 -8.41 2.43 9.49
N GLY A 52 -8.30 3.08 10.65
CA GLY A 52 -7.22 2.81 11.61
C GLY A 52 -5.88 3.45 11.25
N SER A 53 -5.81 4.31 10.22
CA SER A 53 -4.63 5.12 9.94
C SER A 53 -4.24 5.95 11.17
N GLY A 54 -2.95 5.98 11.52
CA GLY A 54 -2.45 6.65 12.73
C GLY A 54 -2.53 5.81 14.01
N GLN A 55 -3.16 4.63 14.00
CA GLN A 55 -3.17 3.69 15.12
C GLN A 55 -2.56 2.35 14.69
N ARG A 56 -1.42 2.01 15.29
CA ARG A 56 -0.50 0.95 14.84
C ARG A 56 -1.13 -0.42 14.56
N ASP A 57 -2.21 -0.78 15.25
CA ASP A 57 -2.79 -2.12 15.18
C ASP A 57 -4.33 -2.11 15.16
N SER A 58 -4.95 -1.20 14.41
CA SER A 58 -6.42 -1.12 14.31
C SER A 58 -6.95 -1.24 12.87
N HIS A 59 -8.17 -1.77 12.74
CA HIS A 59 -8.97 -1.80 11.51
C HIS A 59 -8.21 -2.27 10.25
N ALA A 60 -8.20 -1.48 9.18
CA ALA A 60 -7.57 -1.85 7.91
C ALA A 60 -6.03 -1.81 8.00
N HIS A 61 -5.49 -0.95 8.86
CA HIS A 61 -4.05 -0.87 9.10
C HIS A 61 -3.51 -2.18 9.72
N ALA A 62 -4.22 -2.78 10.67
CA ALA A 62 -3.87 -4.09 11.24
C ALA A 62 -3.83 -5.22 10.19
N VAL A 63 -4.71 -5.17 9.17
CA VAL A 63 -4.72 -6.14 8.07
C VAL A 63 -3.43 -6.04 7.24
N ILE A 64 -2.98 -4.81 6.94
CA ILE A 64 -1.75 -4.58 6.18
C ILE A 64 -0.54 -5.06 6.98
N GLN A 65 -0.48 -4.80 8.29
CA GLN A 65 0.62 -5.30 9.13
C GLN A 65 0.66 -6.83 9.15
N ALA A 66 -0.50 -7.49 9.30
CA ALA A 66 -0.59 -8.94 9.28
C ALA A 66 -0.16 -9.56 7.94
N ALA A 67 -0.48 -8.90 6.82
CA ALA A 67 -0.12 -9.36 5.47
C ALA A 67 1.40 -9.44 5.23
N ARG A 68 2.20 -8.64 5.95
CA ARG A 68 3.66 -8.63 5.82
C ARG A 68 4.32 -9.92 6.28
N VAL A 69 3.75 -10.60 7.28
CA VAL A 69 4.23 -11.93 7.71
C VAL A 69 4.14 -12.92 6.55
N ARG A 70 3.21 -12.69 5.62
CA ARG A 70 3.00 -13.47 4.39
C ARG A 70 3.71 -12.87 3.18
N LYS A 71 4.66 -11.95 3.41
CA LYS A 71 5.47 -11.25 2.39
C LYS A 71 4.68 -10.35 1.43
N VAL A 72 3.45 -9.99 1.78
CA VAL A 72 2.66 -9.01 1.02
C VAL A 72 2.80 -7.63 1.65
N ASN A 73 3.40 -6.71 0.92
CA ASN A 73 3.63 -5.33 1.33
C ASN A 73 2.66 -4.42 0.57
N VAL A 74 1.83 -3.69 1.32
CA VAL A 74 0.86 -2.75 0.76
C VAL A 74 1.26 -1.34 1.15
N LEU A 75 1.59 -0.51 0.16
CA LEU A 75 1.72 0.93 0.33
C LEU A 75 0.36 1.60 0.14
N VAL A 76 0.02 2.55 1.01
CA VAL A 76 -1.19 3.36 0.87
C VAL A 76 -0.82 4.75 0.41
N LEU A 77 -1.42 5.20 -0.70
CA LEU A 77 -1.34 6.57 -1.19
C LEU A 77 -2.71 7.22 -1.09
N THR A 78 -2.75 8.46 -0.61
CA THR A 78 -3.98 9.25 -0.56
C THR A 78 -4.09 10.21 -1.73
N ARG A 79 -5.31 10.67 -2.03
CA ARG A 79 -5.52 11.71 -3.04
C ARG A 79 -4.81 13.01 -2.64
N ALA A 80 -4.78 13.36 -1.35
CA ALA A 80 -4.13 14.56 -0.86
C ALA A 80 -2.62 14.53 -1.14
N GLU A 81 -1.96 13.39 -0.90
CA GLU A 81 -0.54 13.20 -1.21
C GLU A 81 -0.27 13.28 -2.71
N LEU A 82 -1.10 12.63 -3.53
CA LEU A 82 -0.96 12.67 -4.99
C LEU A 82 -1.18 14.09 -5.55
N ALA A 83 -2.14 14.84 -5.00
CA ALA A 83 -2.43 16.21 -5.42
C ALA A 83 -1.34 17.21 -4.99
N ALA A 84 -0.58 16.90 -3.94
CA ALA A 84 0.52 17.72 -3.47
C ALA A 84 1.81 17.55 -4.29
N LEU A 85 1.90 16.51 -5.14
CA LEU A 85 3.08 16.25 -5.97
C LEU A 85 3.36 17.42 -6.91
N GLN A 86 4.58 17.95 -6.84
CA GLN A 86 5.05 19.04 -7.72
C GLN A 86 5.98 18.53 -8.83
N SER A 87 6.55 17.33 -8.65
CA SER A 87 7.45 16.71 -9.61
C SER A 87 7.54 15.20 -9.39
N HIS A 88 8.17 14.49 -10.33
CA HIS A 88 8.39 13.05 -10.20
C HIS A 88 9.44 12.72 -9.11
N GLU A 89 10.36 13.63 -8.79
CA GLU A 89 11.28 13.48 -7.65
C GLU A 89 10.53 13.47 -6.33
N VAL A 90 9.58 14.41 -6.15
CA VAL A 90 8.71 14.44 -4.96
C VAL A 90 7.93 13.14 -4.81
N PHE A 91 7.46 12.58 -5.94
CA PHE A 91 6.81 11.27 -5.93
C PHE A 91 7.77 10.15 -5.51
N ALA A 92 8.99 10.12 -6.07
CA ALA A 92 9.98 9.12 -5.71
C ALA A 92 10.35 9.21 -4.20
N ASP A 93 10.46 10.41 -3.65
CA ASP A 93 10.73 10.63 -2.23
C ASP A 93 9.57 10.18 -1.34
N LEU A 94 8.32 10.47 -1.73
CA LEU A 94 7.12 9.98 -1.06
C LEU A 94 7.10 8.44 -1.01
N ILE A 95 7.40 7.77 -2.13
CA ILE A 95 7.45 6.30 -2.18
C ILE A 95 8.55 5.76 -1.26
N ARG A 96 9.76 6.33 -1.31
CA ARG A 96 10.89 5.91 -0.45
C ARG A 96 10.55 6.05 1.03
N GLU A 97 9.96 7.19 1.41
CA GLU A 97 9.53 7.44 2.78
C GLU A 97 8.50 6.40 3.23
N LYS A 98 7.49 6.11 2.40
CA LYS A 98 6.46 5.12 2.73
C LYS A 98 7.03 3.71 2.84
N ILE A 99 7.98 3.31 1.99
CA ILE A 99 8.69 2.01 2.11
C ILE A 99 9.48 1.94 3.42
N MET A 100 10.17 3.02 3.80
CA MET A 100 10.94 3.07 5.04
C MET A 100 10.01 2.96 6.26
N ARG A 101 8.92 3.74 6.29
CA ARG A 101 7.92 3.69 7.37
C ARG A 101 7.23 2.32 7.46
N HIS A 102 6.90 1.72 6.31
CA HIS A 102 6.37 0.35 6.23
C HIS A 102 7.33 -0.63 6.92
N SER A 103 8.61 -0.54 6.59
CA SER A 103 9.65 -1.44 7.11
C SER A 103 9.79 -1.36 8.63
N LEU A 104 9.60 -0.17 9.20
CA LEU A 104 9.74 0.09 10.64
C LEU A 104 8.51 -0.26 11.50
N ASN A 105 7.43 -0.82 10.94
CA ASN A 105 6.13 -0.96 11.63
C ASN A 105 5.63 0.39 12.20
N ALA A 106 5.99 1.50 11.54
CA ALA A 106 5.50 2.82 11.95
C ALA A 106 4.04 2.97 11.50
N PRO A 107 3.20 3.71 12.25
CA PRO A 107 1.89 4.09 11.73
C PRO A 107 2.09 4.81 10.39
N PHE A 108 1.40 4.33 9.36
CA PHE A 108 1.34 5.02 8.09
C PHE A 108 0.52 6.29 8.27
N PHE A 109 1.11 7.41 7.86
CA PHE A 109 0.41 8.65 7.57
C PHE A 109 0.10 8.69 6.07
#